data_AF-A0A0A9DNB4-F1
#
_entry.id   AF-A0A0A9DNB4-F1
#
_cell.length_a   1.000
_cell.length_b   1.000
_cell.length_c   1.000
_cell.angle_alpha   90.00
_cell.angle_beta   90.00
_cell.angle_gamma   90.00
#
_symmetry.space_group_name_H-M   'P 1'
#
loop_
_entity.id
_entity.type
_entity.pdbx_description
1 polymer ?
#
loop_
_entity_poly.entity_id
_entity_poly.type
_entity_poly.pdbx_seq_one_letter_code
_entity_poly.pdbx_strand_id
1 'polypeptide(L)'
;MLGGVEHALGLPEGSLQQPIYTRVQLWGSALPMNTPGMPCIFDPLGRAGICSDWLTGSSIEAAVLSGMSLVNHVNSDIVCYFLEHSTAHRFINKENN
;
A
#
# COMPACT_ATOMS: atom_id res chain seq x y z
N MET A 1 -2.76 -32.60 -12.22
CA MET A 1 -3.03 -31.32 -11.53
C MET A 1 -2.53 -31.33 -10.08
N LEU A 2 -2.68 -32.43 -9.33
CA LEU A 2 -2.23 -32.54 -7.93
C LEU A 2 -0.82 -33.10 -7.72
N GLY A 3 -0.07 -33.41 -8.79
CA GLY A 3 1.24 -34.07 -8.67
C GLY A 3 2.24 -33.32 -7.78
N GLY A 4 2.20 -31.99 -7.75
CA GLY A 4 3.02 -31.20 -6.81
C GLY A 4 2.66 -31.45 -5.33
N VAL A 5 1.38 -31.67 -5.04
CA VAL A 5 0.89 -32.01 -3.68
C VAL A 5 1.30 -33.44 -3.31
N GLU A 6 1.12 -34.40 -4.23
CA GLU A 6 1.53 -35.80 -4.02
C GLU A 6 3.02 -35.87 -3.71
N HIS A 7 3.84 -35.16 -4.49
CA HIS A 7 5.28 -35.08 -4.27
C HIS A 7 5.65 -34.47 -2.90
N ALA A 8 5.03 -33.34 -2.54
CA ALA A 8 5.30 -32.69 -1.25
C ALA A 8 4.90 -33.55 -0.04
N LEU A 9 3.92 -34.44 -0.21
CA LEU A 9 3.46 -35.37 0.83
C LEU A 9 4.15 -36.75 0.78
N GLY A 10 5.01 -37.01 -0.20
CA GLY A 10 5.66 -38.32 -0.39
C GLY A 10 4.68 -39.43 -0.80
N LEU A 11 3.58 -39.08 -1.47
CA LEU A 11 2.56 -40.01 -1.91
C LEU A 11 2.88 -40.57 -3.31
N PRO A 12 2.47 -41.81 -3.63
CA PRO A 12 2.55 -42.33 -4.99
C PRO A 12 1.74 -41.49 -5.98
N GLU A 13 2.22 -41.37 -7.22
CA GLU A 13 1.53 -40.63 -8.26
C GLU A 13 0.13 -41.20 -8.54
N GLY A 14 -0.88 -40.33 -8.57
CA GLY A 14 -2.27 -40.71 -8.80
C GLY A 14 -2.98 -41.36 -7.60
N SER A 15 -2.35 -41.35 -6.42
CA SER A 15 -2.97 -41.87 -5.19
C SER A 15 -4.00 -40.92 -4.59
N LEU A 16 -3.94 -39.62 -4.90
CA LEU A 16 -4.94 -38.66 -4.43
C LEU A 16 -6.25 -38.78 -5.21
N GLN A 17 -7.37 -38.75 -4.49
CA GLN A 17 -8.69 -38.65 -5.09
C GLN A 17 -8.86 -37.33 -5.84
N GLN A 18 -9.69 -37.34 -6.88
CA GLN A 18 -9.97 -36.13 -7.65
C GLN A 18 -10.81 -35.13 -6.83
N PRO A 19 -10.50 -33.82 -6.88
CA PRO A 19 -11.30 -32.81 -6.20
C PRO A 19 -12.74 -32.76 -6.73
N ILE A 20 -13.72 -32.68 -5.83
CA ILE A 20 -15.14 -32.50 -6.19
C ILE A 20 -15.45 -31.11 -6.77
N TYR A 21 -14.56 -30.15 -6.55
CA TYR A 21 -14.67 -28.78 -7.06
C TYR A 21 -13.28 -28.20 -7.30
N THR A 22 -13.11 -27.46 -8.39
CA THR A 22 -11.85 -26.80 -8.74
C THR A 22 -12.10 -25.36 -9.18
N ARG A 23 -11.28 -24.44 -8.67
CA ARG A 23 -11.21 -23.04 -9.13
C ARG A 23 -9.76 -22.61 -9.19
N VAL A 24 -9.42 -21.82 -10.20
CA VAL A 24 -8.07 -21.27 -10.38
C VAL A 24 -8.20 -19.76 -10.51
N GLN A 25 -7.32 -19.04 -9.82
CA GLN A 25 -7.16 -17.59 -9.95
C GLN A 25 -5.69 -17.28 -10.21
N LEU A 26 -5.43 -16.54 -11.28
CA LEU A 26 -4.11 -16.03 -11.62
C LEU A 26 -3.93 -14.63 -11.03
N TRP A 27 -2.76 -14.37 -10.44
CA TRP A 27 -2.38 -13.08 -9.90
C TRP A 27 -1.05 -12.65 -10.53
N GLY A 28 -1.10 -11.84 -11.60
CA GLY A 28 0.09 -11.50 -12.39
C GLY A 28 1.13 -10.64 -11.66
N SER A 29 0.75 -9.96 -10.59
CA SER A 29 1.64 -9.10 -9.79
C SER A 29 1.32 -9.21 -8.29
N ALA A 30 1.17 -10.45 -7.81
CA ALA A 30 0.71 -10.74 -6.45
C ALA A 30 1.76 -10.46 -5.37
N LEU A 31 3.04 -10.66 -5.71
CA LEU A 31 4.15 -10.60 -4.77
C LEU A 31 5.19 -9.63 -5.30
N PRO A 32 5.46 -8.52 -4.60
CA PRO A 32 6.53 -7.62 -4.98
C PRO A 32 7.87 -8.30 -4.69
N MET A 33 8.80 -8.23 -5.66
CA MET A 33 10.13 -8.84 -5.53
C MET A 33 11.16 -7.88 -4.95
N ASN A 34 10.86 -6.59 -4.94
CA ASN A 34 11.70 -5.52 -4.46
C ASN A 34 10.87 -4.49 -3.68
N THR A 35 11.43 -3.99 -2.59
CA THR A 35 10.80 -2.96 -1.76
C THR A 35 11.75 -1.76 -1.65
N PRO A 36 11.26 -0.53 -1.85
CA PRO A 36 12.09 0.67 -1.70
C PRO A 36 12.46 0.98 -0.25
N GLY A 37 11.80 0.36 0.74
CA GLY A 37 12.13 0.48 2.16
C GLY A 37 11.66 1.80 2.79
N MET A 38 10.59 2.39 2.27
CA MET A 38 10.02 3.66 2.77
C MET A 38 8.55 3.49 3.13
N PRO A 39 8.01 4.22 4.12
CA PRO A 39 6.65 3.98 4.62
C PRO A 39 5.56 4.49 3.65
N CYS A 40 5.80 5.58 2.93
CA CYS A 40 4.95 6.07 1.84
C CYS A 40 5.78 6.94 0.90
N ILE A 41 5.30 7.14 -0.33
CA ILE A 41 5.83 8.15 -1.26
C ILE A 41 4.85 9.31 -1.30
N PHE A 42 5.32 10.54 -1.16
CA PHE A 42 4.45 11.70 -1.13
C PHE A 42 5.09 12.88 -1.87
N ASP A 43 4.32 13.48 -2.78
CA ASP A 43 4.66 14.69 -3.50
C ASP A 43 3.82 15.86 -2.93
N PRO A 44 4.44 16.77 -2.15
CA PRO A 44 3.72 17.88 -1.52
C PRO A 44 3.25 18.94 -2.54
N LEU A 45 3.99 19.12 -3.64
CA LEU A 45 3.63 20.09 -4.67
C LEU A 45 2.43 19.60 -5.48
N GLY A 46 2.44 18.33 -5.87
CA GLY A 46 1.32 17.66 -6.55
C GLY A 46 0.16 17.30 -5.63
N ARG A 47 0.35 17.38 -4.30
CA ARG A 47 -0.60 16.96 -3.26
C ARG A 47 -1.10 15.52 -3.47
N ALA A 48 -0.17 14.64 -3.84
CA ALA A 48 -0.45 13.26 -4.19
C ALA A 48 0.52 12.33 -3.48
N GLY A 49 0.08 11.11 -3.15
CA GLY A 49 0.98 10.12 -2.60
C GLY A 49 0.54 8.68 -2.84
N ILE A 50 1.47 7.77 -2.61
CA ILE A 50 1.36 6.35 -2.86
C ILE A 50 1.63 5.62 -1.55
N CYS A 51 0.73 4.71 -1.20
CA CYS A 51 0.86 3.76 -0.10
C CYS A 51 0.51 2.36 -0.58
N SER A 52 1.20 1.33 -0.07
CA SER A 52 0.90 -0.08 -0.33
C SER A 52 1.77 -0.97 0.55
N ASP A 53 1.47 -2.26 0.57
CA ASP A 53 2.34 -3.31 1.10
C ASP A 53 3.77 -3.21 0.57
N TRP A 54 3.94 -3.16 -0.76
CA TRP A 54 5.22 -3.28 -1.47
C TRP A 54 6.24 -2.18 -1.15
N LEU A 55 5.87 -1.13 -0.42
CA LEU A 55 6.79 -0.06 -0.04
C LEU A 55 7.73 -0.47 1.09
N THR A 56 7.27 -1.30 2.03
CA THR A 56 8.06 -1.78 3.17
C THR A 56 8.13 -3.31 3.29
N GLY A 57 7.19 -4.04 2.70
CA GLY A 57 7.12 -5.50 2.79
C GLY A 57 6.10 -6.12 1.85
N SER A 58 5.66 -7.35 2.11
CA SER A 58 4.60 -8.02 1.32
C SER A 58 3.58 -8.63 2.27
N SER A 59 2.99 -7.77 3.10
CA SER A 59 2.04 -8.19 4.13
C SER A 59 0.89 -7.20 4.24
N ILE A 60 -0.23 -7.67 4.79
CA ILE A 60 -1.38 -6.82 5.12
C ILE A 60 -0.96 -5.73 6.11
N GLU A 61 -0.13 -6.07 7.09
CA GLU A 61 0.40 -5.11 8.06
C GLU A 61 1.18 -3.98 7.37
N ALA A 62 2.08 -4.31 6.44
CA ALA A 62 2.84 -3.32 5.68
C ALA A 62 1.92 -2.36 4.90
N ALA A 63 0.85 -2.89 4.28
CA ALA A 63 -0.14 -2.05 3.59
C ALA A 63 -0.85 -1.09 4.55
N VAL A 64 -1.28 -1.57 5.71
CA VAL A 64 -1.98 -0.75 6.72
C VAL A 64 -1.07 0.35 7.25
N LEU A 65 0.15 0.00 7.66
CA LEU A 65 1.13 0.96 8.19
C LEU A 65 1.51 2.01 7.14
N SER A 66 1.67 1.58 5.88
CA SER A 66 1.95 2.49 4.76
C SER A 66 0.80 3.48 4.53
N GLY A 67 -0.45 3.00 4.56
CA GLY A 67 -1.63 3.86 4.43
C GLY A 67 -1.73 4.90 5.54
N MET A 68 -1.48 4.49 6.78
CA MET A 68 -1.45 5.42 7.93
C MET A 68 -0.34 6.47 7.77
N SER A 69 0.84 6.08 7.29
CA SER A 69 1.94 7.00 7.06
C SER A 69 1.61 8.06 6.01
N LEU A 70 0.94 7.68 4.91
CA LEU A 70 0.52 8.62 3.89
C LEU A 70 -0.51 9.62 4.41
N VAL A 71 -1.51 9.14 5.16
CA VAL A 71 -2.53 10.03 5.77
C VAL A 71 -1.90 11.06 6.70
N ASN A 72 -0.86 10.68 7.46
CA ASN A 72 -0.16 11.62 8.32
C ASN A 72 0.54 12.73 7.52
N HIS A 73 1.16 12.41 6.39
CA HIS A 73 1.76 13.42 5.50
C HIS A 73 0.70 14.35 4.91
N VAL A 74 -0.40 13.80 4.38
CA VAL A 74 -1.50 14.60 3.82
C VAL A 74 -2.08 15.55 4.86
N ASN A 75 -2.29 15.07 6.10
CA ASN A 75 -2.79 15.91 7.19
C ASN A 75 -1.81 17.04 7.54
N SER A 76 -0.52 16.74 7.66
CA SER A 76 0.51 17.73 7.93
C SER A 76 0.53 18.83 6.85
N ASP A 77 0.50 18.42 5.58
CA ASP A 77 0.50 19.33 4.44
C ASP A 77 -0.73 20.24 4.41
N ILE A 78 -1.92 19.68 4.65
CA ILE A 78 -3.16 20.45 4.72
C ILE A 78 -3.07 21.49 5.84
N VAL A 79 -2.58 21.11 7.03
CA VAL A 79 -2.42 22.02 8.16
C VAL A 79 -1.46 23.15 7.83
N CYS A 80 -0.28 22.84 7.28
CA CYS A 80 0.69 23.84 6.84
C CYS A 80 0.10 24.82 5.82
N TYR A 81 -0.58 24.28 4.80
CA TYR A 81 -1.25 25.11 3.78
C TYR A 81 -2.27 26.06 4.41
N PHE A 82 -3.12 25.56 5.32
CA PHE A 82 -4.09 26.40 6.03
C PHE A 82 -3.43 27.48 6.88
N LEU A 83 -2.34 27.15 7.59
CA LEU A 83 -1.64 28.14 8.42
C LEU A 83 -1.01 29.25 7.58
N GLU A 84 -0.36 28.93 6.47
CA GLU A 84 0.22 29.91 5.56
C GLU A 84 -0.85 30.82 4.94
N HIS A 85 -1.97 30.25 4.48
CA HIS A 85 -3.01 31.02 3.80
C HIS A 85 -3.95 31.75 4.78
N SER A 86 -4.14 31.25 6.00
CA SER A 86 -4.91 31.93 7.05
C SER A 86 -4.13 33.10 7.67
N THR A 87 -2.82 32.96 7.84
CA THR A 87 -1.97 34.09 8.27
C THR A 87 -1.87 35.16 7.18
N ALA A 88 -1.71 34.78 5.91
CA ALA A 88 -1.72 35.72 4.78
C ALA A 88 -3.01 36.57 4.75
N HIS A 89 -4.19 35.95 4.93
CA HIS A 89 -5.46 36.68 5.03
C HIS A 89 -5.53 37.65 6.22
N ARG A 90 -4.82 37.36 7.32
CA ARG A 90 -4.78 38.22 8.52
C ARG A 90 -3.83 39.41 8.35
N PHE A 91 -2.75 39.26 7.59
CA PHE A 91 -1.83 40.35 7.26
C PHE A 91 -2.42 41.31 6.22
N ILE A 92 -3.04 40.80 5.15
CA ILE A 92 -3.67 41.63 4.10
C ILE A 92 -4.79 42.53 4.68
N ASN A 93 -5.56 42.04 5.65
CA ASN A 93 -6.61 42.84 6.29
C ASN A 93 -6.08 43.85 7.32
N LYS A 94 -4.81 43.74 7.74
CA LYS A 94 -4.20 44.67 8.70
C LYS A 94 -3.54 45.87 8.03
N GLU A 95 -3.17 45.77 6.76
CA GLU A 95 -2.60 46.88 5.99
C GLU A 95 -3.66 47.78 5.34
N ASN A 96 -4.94 47.38 5.38
CA ASN A 96 -6.07 48.13 4.80
C ASN A 96 -6.89 48.91 5.85
N ASN A 97 -6.35 49.16 7.05
CA ASN A 97 -6.99 49.91 8.14
C ASN A 97 -5.95 50.77 8.87
#